data_AF-A0A8B4G9N7-F1
#
_entry.id   AF-A0A8B4G9N7-F1
#
_cell.length_a   1.000
_cell.length_b   1.000
_cell.length_c   1.000
_cell.angle_alpha   90.00
_cell.angle_beta   90.00
_cell.angle_gamma   90.00
#
_symmetry.space_group_name_H-M   'P 1'
#
loop_
_entity.id
_entity.type
_entity.pdbx_description
1 polymer ?
#
loop_
_entity_poly.entity_id
_entity_poly.type
_entity_poly.pdbx_seq_one_letter_code
_entity_poly.pdbx_strand_id
1 'polypeptide(L)'
;MPLKNRNQHEPGKFRVQVACPNCGHRCLVRGSSKPSQLTRQYYVWCTNHLCGWRGLGMFEIIKTTHEPPTPLRHGTLPETVDASFFINPPPVEDQLF
;
A
#
# COMPACT_ATOMS: atom_id res chain seq x y z
N MET A 1 5.09 5.46 4.61
CA MET A 1 5.05 5.23 3.13
C MET A 1 4.06 6.21 2.51
N PRO A 2 4.45 7.07 1.56
CA PRO A 2 3.50 8.02 0.98
C PRO A 2 2.56 7.32 -0.01
N LEU A 3 1.26 7.34 0.30
CA LEU A 3 0.21 7.04 -0.68
C LEU A 3 0.14 8.19 -1.66
N LYS A 4 0.57 7.98 -2.91
CA LYS A 4 0.51 9.01 -3.95
C LYS A 4 -0.57 8.63 -4.96
N ASN A 5 -1.49 9.55 -5.26
CA ASN A 5 -2.40 9.36 -6.39
C ASN A 5 -1.61 9.34 -7.71
N ARG A 6 -1.83 8.30 -8.50
CA ARG A 6 -1.20 8.08 -9.80
C ARG A 6 -1.83 8.96 -10.87
N ASN A 7 -3.14 9.24 -10.79
CA ASN A 7 -3.87 10.03 -11.76
C ASN A 7 -4.28 11.37 -11.15
N GLN A 8 -3.90 12.48 -11.78
CA GLN A 8 -4.31 13.81 -11.33
C GLN A 8 -5.81 14.07 -11.60
N HIS A 9 -6.41 13.36 -12.55
CA HIS A 9 -7.79 13.57 -13.01
C HIS A 9 -8.79 12.57 -12.41
N GLU A 10 -8.33 11.56 -11.69
CA GLU A 10 -9.20 10.52 -11.12
C GLU A 10 -8.81 10.27 -9.66
N PRO A 11 -9.66 10.65 -8.70
CA PRO A 11 -9.41 10.40 -7.29
C PRO A 11 -9.43 8.89 -7.01
N GLY A 12 -8.61 8.43 -6.07
CA GLY A 12 -8.62 7.02 -5.62
C GLY A 12 -7.60 6.10 -6.29
N LYS A 13 -6.89 6.52 -7.35
CA LYS A 13 -5.82 5.72 -7.99
C LYS A 13 -4.49 5.81 -7.24
N PHE A 14 -4.47 5.39 -5.97
CA PHE A 14 -3.25 5.44 -5.16
C PHE A 14 -2.23 4.38 -5.55
N ARG A 15 -0.95 4.73 -5.44
CA ARG A 15 0.18 3.78 -5.51
C ARG A 15 0.95 3.82 -4.20
N VAL A 16 1.12 2.65 -3.61
CA VAL A 16 2.01 2.44 -2.48
C VAL A 16 3.45 2.63 -2.93
N GLN A 17 4.19 3.50 -2.26
CA GLN A 17 5.63 3.67 -2.43
C GLN A 17 6.37 3.15 -1.20
N VAL A 18 7.26 2.19 -1.41
CA VAL A 18 8.13 1.65 -0.36
C VAL A 18 9.44 2.44 -0.37
N ALA A 19 9.81 3.01 0.78
CA ALA A 19 11.11 3.62 0.98
C ALA A 19 12.10 2.57 1.49
N CYS A 20 13.34 2.65 1.04
CA CYS A 20 14.41 1.77 1.50
C CYS A 20 14.75 2.11 2.95
N PRO A 21 14.72 1.13 3.87
CA PRO A 21 15.05 1.38 5.27
C PRO A 21 16.52 1.76 5.48
N ASN A 22 17.40 1.40 4.54
CA ASN A 22 18.83 1.67 4.67
C ASN A 22 19.25 3.05 4.16
N CYS A 23 18.65 3.54 3.07
CA CYS A 23 19.10 4.78 2.40
C CYS A 23 17.98 5.76 2.00
N GLY A 24 16.74 5.49 2.40
CA GLY A 24 15.57 6.34 2.11
C GLY A 24 15.14 6.39 0.64
N HIS A 25 15.93 5.88 -0.30
CA HIS A 25 15.58 5.84 -1.73
C HIS A 25 14.36 4.96 -1.98
N ARG A 26 13.70 5.15 -3.12
CA ARG A 26 12.56 4.32 -3.50
C ARG A 26 12.97 2.86 -3.70
N CYS A 27 12.05 1.96 -3.37
CA CYS A 27 12.15 0.54 -3.70
C CYS A 27 11.18 0.19 -4.84
N LEU A 28 11.62 -0.73 -5.70
CA LEU A 28 10.79 -1.40 -6.70
C LEU A 28 10.25 -2.71 -6.12
N VAL A 29 8.96 -2.92 -6.29
CA VAL A 29 8.33 -4.22 -6.06
C VAL A 29 8.62 -5.12 -7.26
N ARG A 30 9.29 -6.26 -7.02
CA ARG A 30 9.62 -7.26 -8.05
C ARG A 30 8.56 -8.35 -8.19
N GLY A 31 7.80 -8.59 -7.13
CA GLY A 31 6.73 -9.56 -7.09
C GLY A 31 5.94 -9.45 -5.80
N SER A 32 4.83 -10.17 -5.75
CA SER A 32 3.97 -10.23 -4.56
C SER A 32 3.40 -11.63 -4.38
N SER A 33 3.24 -12.05 -3.13
CA SER A 33 2.42 -13.19 -2.75
C SER A 33 1.24 -12.72 -1.90
N LYS A 34 0.21 -13.57 -1.82
CA LYS A 34 -1.00 -13.35 -1.03
C LYS A 34 -1.05 -14.40 0.09
N PRO A 35 -0.44 -14.14 1.26
CA PRO A 35 -0.48 -15.08 2.37
C PRO A 35 -1.89 -15.29 2.93
N SER A 36 -2.71 -14.23 2.95
CA SER A 36 -4.13 -14.32 3.36
C SER A 36 -5.00 -13.38 2.54
N GLN A 37 -6.31 -13.34 2.81
CA GLN A 37 -7.19 -12.35 2.18
C GLN A 37 -6.78 -10.91 2.51
N LEU A 38 -6.39 -10.64 3.76
CA LEU A 38 -6.08 -9.32 4.28
C LEU A 38 -4.60 -8.97 4.24
N THR A 39 -3.71 -9.92 4.01
CA THR A 39 -2.27 -9.65 3.94
C THR A 39 -1.71 -9.80 2.53
N ARG A 40 -0.72 -8.97 2.21
CA ARG A 40 0.11 -9.06 1.00
C ARG A 40 1.57 -8.98 1.40
N GLN A 41 2.37 -9.83 0.79
CA GLN A 41 3.82 -9.79 0.93
C GLN A 41 4.43 -9.35 -0.40
N TYR A 42 5.31 -8.36 -0.36
CA TYR A 42 6.04 -7.86 -1.52
C TYR A 42 7.53 -8.13 -1.41
N TYR A 43 8.11 -8.56 -2.52
CA TYR A 43 9.56 -8.66 -2.68
C TYR A 43 10.07 -7.33 -3.22
N VAL A 44 10.89 -6.63 -2.44
CA VAL A 44 11.26 -5.23 -2.68
C VAL A 44 12.76 -5.05 -2.84
N TRP A 45 13.16 -4.31 -3.88
CA TRP A 45 14.56 -4.02 -4.20
C TRP A 45 14.78 -2.50 -4.24
N CYS A 46 15.80 -2.02 -3.55
CA CYS A 46 16.19 -0.62 -3.59
C CYS A 46 16.63 -0.22 -5.01
N THR A 47 16.21 0.95 -5.47
CA THR A 47 16.64 1.48 -6.77
C THR A 47 18.02 2.14 -6.72
N ASN A 48 18.53 2.46 -5.53
CA ASN A 48 19.89 2.94 -5.39
C ASN A 48 20.86 1.76 -5.53
N HIS A 49 21.57 1.72 -6.66
CA HIS A 49 22.53 0.66 -6.99
C HIS A 49 23.68 0.56 -6.00
N LEU A 50 24.06 1.66 -5.34
CA LEU A 50 25.10 1.66 -4.30
C LEU A 50 24.59 1.06 -2.99
N CYS A 51 23.31 1.24 -2.67
CA CYS A 51 22.70 0.64 -1.49
C CYS A 51 22.43 -0.85 -1.69
N GLY A 52 21.88 -1.22 -2.86
CA GLY A 52 21.64 -2.62 -3.24
C GLY A 52 20.66 -3.40 -2.35
N TRP A 53 20.04 -2.76 -1.35
CA TRP A 53 19.19 -3.44 -0.37
C TRP A 53 18.03 -4.19 -1.02
N ARG A 54 17.75 -5.40 -0.52
CA ARG A 54 16.64 -6.25 -0.94
C ARG A 54 15.98 -6.83 0.30
N GLY A 55 14.66 -6.97 0.25
CA GLY A 55 13.92 -7.53 1.37
C GLY A 55 12.48 -7.85 1.06
N LEU A 56 11.72 -8.05 2.13
CA LEU A 56 10.30 -8.32 2.12
C LEU A 56 9.57 -7.20 2.84
N GLY A 57 8.49 -6.71 2.23
CA GLY A 57 7.52 -5.82 2.88
C GLY A 57 6.22 -6.55 3.10
N MET A 58 5.72 -6.54 4.34
CA MET A 58 4.39 -7.05 4.70
C MET A 58 3.40 -5.90 4.75
N PHE A 59 2.22 -6.12 4.16
CA PHE A 59 1.14 -5.15 4.11
C PHE A 59 -0.14 -5.79 4.60
N GLU A 60 -0.85 -5.07 5.44
CA GLU A 60 -2.17 -5.44 5.91
C GLU A 60 -3.21 -4.50 5.29
N ILE A 61 -4.31 -5.10 4.83
CA ILE A 61 -5.45 -4.41 4.26
C ILE A 61 -6.44 -4.19 5.40
N ILE A 62 -6.44 -2.99 5.96
CA ILE A 62 -7.31 -2.61 7.08
C ILE A 62 -8.59 -1.89 6.65
N LYS A 63 -8.57 -1.24 5.47
CA LYS A 63 -9.72 -0.53 4.88
C LYS A 63 -9.66 -0.60 3.34
N THR A 64 -10.79 -0.50 2.66
CA THR A 64 -10.87 -0.45 1.18
C THR A 64 -11.45 0.86 0.69
N THR A 65 -11.10 1.29 -0.52
CA THR A 65 -11.68 2.50 -1.13
C THR A 65 -13.11 2.30 -1.60
N HIS A 66 -13.49 1.07 -1.95
CA HIS A 66 -14.78 0.72 -2.53
C HIS A 66 -15.28 -0.58 -1.92
N GLU A 67 -16.60 -0.77 -1.95
CA GLU A 67 -17.20 -2.04 -1.53
C GLU A 67 -16.76 -3.16 -2.47
N PRO A 68 -16.43 -4.35 -1.92
CA PRO A 68 -16.14 -5.50 -2.74
C PRO A 68 -17.40 -5.94 -3.52
N PRO A 69 -17.24 -6.54 -4.72
CA PRO A 69 -18.34 -7.14 -5.46
C PRO A 69 -19.12 -8.15 -4.62
N THR A 70 -20.43 -8.25 -4.82
CA THR A 70 -21.34 -9.14 -4.09
C THR A 70 -20.81 -10.56 -3.81
N PRO A 71 -20.25 -11.31 -4.79
CA PRO A 71 -19.75 -12.67 -4.54
C PRO A 71 -18.49 -12.74 -3.68
N LEU A 72 -17.87 -11.59 -3.37
CA LEU A 72 -16.71 -11.50 -2.50
C LEU A 72 -17.07 -10.94 -1.12
N ARG A 73 -18.35 -10.60 -0.86
CA ARG A 73 -18.87 -10.08 0.42
C ARG A 73 -19.04 -11.19 1.49
N HIS A 74 -18.16 -12.18 1.50
CA HIS A 74 -18.21 -13.30 2.43
C HIS A 74 -17.04 -13.19 3.43
N GLY A 75 -17.35 -13.01 4.72
CA GLY A 75 -16.37 -12.93 5.81
C GLY A 75 -16.01 -11.51 6.26
N THR A 76 -15.01 -11.41 7.14
CA THR A 76 -14.42 -10.19 7.72
C THR A 76 -13.61 -9.42 6.68
N LEU A 77 -14.30 -8.75 5.77
CA LEU A 77 -13.67 -7.80 4.87
C LEU A 77 -13.42 -6.47 5.60
N PRO A 78 -12.34 -5.76 5.23
CA PRO A 78 -12.06 -4.46 5.82
C PRO A 78 -13.13 -3.45 5.42
N GLU A 79 -13.44 -2.53 6.32
CA GLU A 79 -14.45 -1.48 6.11
C GLU A 79 -14.06 -0.55 4.94
N THR A 80 -15.06 0.03 4.29
CA THR A 80 -14.83 1.05 3.27
C THR A 80 -14.45 2.38 3.91
N VAL A 81 -13.47 3.08 3.31
CA VAL A 81 -13.19 4.46 3.68
C VAL A 81 -14.30 5.38 3.19
N ASP A 82 -14.56 6.43 3.97
CA ASP A 82 -15.51 7.47 3.64
C ASP A 82 -14.95 8.44 2.58
N ALA A 83 -15.83 9.26 1.99
CA ALA A 83 -15.44 10.18 0.92
C ALA A 83 -14.38 11.22 1.36
N SER A 84 -14.32 11.55 2.66
CA SER A 84 -13.37 12.52 3.18
C SER A 84 -11.91 12.05 3.08
N PHE A 85 -11.67 10.72 3.12
CA PHE A 85 -10.35 10.12 2.98
C PHE A 85 -9.66 10.47 1.66
N PHE A 86 -10.44 10.67 0.58
CA PHE A 86 -9.89 11.02 -0.73
C PHE A 86 -9.53 12.51 -0.85
N ILE A 87 -10.11 13.35 0.01
CA ILE A 87 -9.89 14.80 0.03
C ILE A 87 -8.69 15.12 0.92
N ASN A 88 -8.68 14.56 2.14
CA ASN A 88 -7.64 14.77 3.14
C ASN A 88 -7.20 13.41 3.73
N PRO A 89 -6.32 12.67 3.04
CA PRO A 89 -5.78 11.44 3.61
C PRO A 89 -5.00 11.76 4.89
N PRO A 90 -5.13 10.94 5.95
CA PRO A 90 -4.43 11.19 7.21
C PRO A 90 -2.91 11.24 7.00
N PRO A 91 -2.19 12.06 7.79
CA PRO A 91 -0.73 12.13 7.72
C PRO A 91 -0.12 10.76 8.06
N VAL A 92 0.96 10.43 7.36
CA VAL A 92 1.61 9.10 7.38
C VAL A 92 2.24 8.75 8.75
N GLU A 93 2.43 9.75 9.61
CA GLU A 93 3.17 9.64 10.87
C GLU A 93 2.39 8.89 11.97
N ASP A 94 1.05 8.91 11.94
CA ASP A 94 0.21 8.22 12.93
C ASP A 94 -0.12 6.75 12.59
N GLN A 95 0.50 6.20 11.54
CA GLN A 95 0.22 4.84 11.04
C GLN A 95 1.39 3.85 11.21
N LEU A 96 2.41 4.23 11.98
CA LEU A 96 3.62 3.45 12.19
C LEU A 96 3.73 3.04 13.66
N PHE A 97 3.36 1.79 13.95
CA PHE A 97 4.15 0.98 14.86
C PHE A 97 5.38 0.45 14.12
#